data_AF-A0A6P0XKU5-F1
#
_entry.id   AF-A0A6P0XKU5-F1
#
_cell.length_a   1.000
_cell.length_b   1.000
_cell.length_c   1.000
_cell.angle_alpha   90.00
_cell.angle_beta   90.00
_cell.angle_gamma   90.00
#
_symmetry.space_group_name_H-M   'P 1'
#
loop_
_entity.id
_entity.type
_entity.pdbx_description
1 polymer ?
#
loop_
_entity_poly.entity_id
_entity_poly.type
_entity_poly.pdbx_seq_one_letter_code
_entity_poly.pdbx_strand_id
1 'polypeptide(L)' 'VWLDAPIEVLHSRLQGDQTRPLLQDRDPLGKLQALLEKRRPLYANADVHIHVEPKSTPEQLTILVLAELKKVVKSSVLN' A
#
# COMPACT_ATOMS: atom_id res chain seq x y z
N VAL A 1 -0.93 0.58 -9.79
CA VAL A 1 -1.80 0.73 -8.60
C VAL A 1 -0.93 0.67 -7.35
N TRP A 2 -1.02 1.65 -6.47
CA TRP A 2 -0.36 1.68 -5.16
C TRP A 2 -1.41 1.73 -4.06
N LEU A 3 -1.31 0.80 -3.10
CA LEU A 3 -2.10 0.80 -1.87
C LEU A 3 -1.26 1.44 -0.75
N ASP A 4 -1.47 2.74 -0.51
CA ASP A 4 -0.76 3.50 0.51
C ASP A 4 -1.45 3.33 1.87
N ALA A 5 -0.94 2.37 2.64
CA ALA A 5 -1.40 2.13 3.99
C ALA A 5 -0.50 2.87 5.00
N PRO A 6 -1.09 3.54 6.01
CA PRO A 6 -0.35 4.10 7.13
C PRO A 6 0.51 3.06 7.83
N ILE A 7 1.62 3.50 8.42
CA ILE A 7 2.59 2.61 9.08
C ILE A 7 1.94 1.81 10.21
N GLU A 8 0.98 2.37 10.92
CA GLU A 8 0.26 1.72 12.02
C GLU A 8 -0.57 0.54 11.51
N VAL A 9 -1.19 0.70 10.33
CA VAL A 9 -1.96 -0.36 9.66
C VAL A 9 -1.04 -1.48 9.19
N LEU A 10 0.09 -1.13 8.57
CA LEU A 10 1.09 -2.10 8.12
C LEU A 10 1.66 -2.88 9.30
N HIS A 11 2.06 -2.17 10.36
CA HIS A 11 2.60 -2.79 11.56
C HIS A 11 1.58 -3.75 12.19
N SER A 12 0.32 -3.33 12.39
CA SER A 12 -0.73 -4.19 12.95
C SER A 12 -0.96 -5.46 12.12
N ARG A 13 -0.93 -5.37 10.79
CA ARG A 13 -1.16 -6.52 9.90
C ARG A 13 0.02 -7.49 9.84
N LEU A 14 1.23 -6.99 10.12
CA LEU A 14 2.47 -7.76 10.06
C LEU A 14 2.90 -8.30 11.44
N GLN A 15 2.21 -7.92 12.51
CA GLN A 15 2.49 -8.42 13.85
C GLN A 15 2.37 -9.95 13.90
N GLY A 16 3.43 -10.60 14.39
CA GLY A 16 3.49 -12.06 14.52
C GLY A 16 3.76 -12.82 13.22
N ASP A 17 3.89 -12.14 12.07
CA ASP A 17 4.20 -12.78 10.80
C ASP A 17 5.71 -13.09 10.68
N GLN A 18 6.06 -14.35 10.95
CA GLN A 18 7.43 -14.84 10.87
C GLN A 18 7.90 -15.12 9.42
N THR A 19 7.00 -15.06 8.43
CA THR A 19 7.34 -15.34 7.01
C THR A 19 7.97 -14.15 6.30
N ARG A 20 8.33 -13.09 7.02
CA ARG A 20 8.88 -11.83 6.51
C ARG A 20 10.37 -11.68 6.87
N PRO A 21 11.32 -12.25 6.09
CA PRO A 21 12.75 -12.18 6.41
C PRO A 21 13.29 -10.76 6.66
N LEU A 22 12.77 -9.77 5.93
CA LEU A 22 13.20 -8.37 6.06
C LEU A 22 12.77 -7.69 7.38
N LEU A 23 11.80 -8.28 8.09
CA LEU A 23 11.25 -7.77 9.34
C LEU A 23 11.62 -8.63 10.56
N GLN A 24 12.41 -9.70 10.37
CA GLN A 24 13.04 -10.47 11.44
C GLN A 24 14.26 -9.72 12.03
N ASP A 25 14.04 -8.44 12.36
CA ASP A 25 15.05 -7.51 12.91
C ASP A 25 14.75 -7.27 14.40
N ARG A 26 15.70 -6.71 15.14
CA ARG A 26 15.50 -6.35 16.56
C ARG A 26 14.52 -5.18 16.73
N ASP A 27 14.41 -4.34 15.70
CA ASP A 27 13.42 -3.26 15.60
C ASP A 27 12.60 -3.39 14.29
N PRO A 28 11.56 -4.25 14.26
CA PRO A 28 10.74 -4.44 13.07
C PRO A 28 10.01 -3.18 12.62
N LEU A 29 9.61 -2.31 13.56
CA LEU A 29 8.87 -1.07 13.26
C LEU A 29 9.78 -0.04 12.59
N GLY A 30 10.95 0.22 13.17
CA GLY A 30 11.94 1.13 12.57
C GLY A 30 12.42 0.62 11.20
N LYS A 31 12.58 -0.71 11.06
CA LYS A 31 12.91 -1.33 9.77
C LYS A 31 11.81 -1.14 8.73
N LEU A 32 10.55 -1.33 9.11
CA LEU A 32 9.40 -1.12 8.24
C LEU A 32 9.27 0.35 7.81
N GLN A 33 9.46 1.30 8.74
CA GLN A 33 9.49 2.73 8.45
C GLN A 33 10.59 3.09 7.44
N ALA A 34 11.82 2.65 7.68
CA ALA A 34 12.94 2.91 6.77
C ALA A 34 12.71 2.33 5.36
N LEU A 35 12.12 1.13 5.28
CA LEU A 35 11.74 0.51 4.01
C LEU A 35 10.66 1.31 3.29
N LEU A 36 9.64 1.78 4.01
CA LEU A 36 8.56 2.56 3.44
C LEU A 36 9.09 3.89 2.89
N GLU A 37 9.85 4.65 3.69
CA GLU A 37 10.45 5.93 3.27
C GLU A 37 11.29 5.78 2.00
N LYS A 38 12.15 4.75 1.93
CA LYS A 38 12.98 4.50 0.75
C LYS A 38 12.15 4.18 -0.50
N ARG A 39 10.98 3.55 -0.34
CA ARG A 39 10.18 3.03 -1.46
C ARG A 39 9.03 3.95 -1.85
N ARG A 40 8.56 4.84 -0.96
CA ARG A 40 7.48 5.81 -1.23
C ARG A 40 7.69 6.59 -2.54
N PRO A 41 8.88 7.14 -2.85
CA PRO A 41 9.10 7.85 -4.11
C PRO A 41 8.89 6.97 -5.35
N LEU A 42 9.20 5.67 -5.26
CA LEU A 42 8.98 4.73 -6.34
C LEU A 42 7.50 4.37 -6.49
N TYR A 43 6.83 4.10 -5.37
CA TYR A 43 5.40 3.78 -5.34
C TYR A 43 4.51 4.94 -5.79
N ALA A 44 4.92 6.18 -5.52
CA ALA A 44 4.22 7.38 -5.94
C ALA A 44 4.12 7.56 -7.46
N ASN A 45 4.92 6.84 -8.25
CA ASN A 45 4.81 6.86 -9.72
C ASN A 45 3.65 6.02 -10.26
N ALA A 46 2.87 5.35 -9.40
CA ALA A 46 1.73 4.55 -9.86
C ALA A 46 0.57 5.44 -10.36
N ASP A 47 0.00 5.10 -11.52
CA ASP A 47 -1.12 5.87 -12.12
C ASP A 47 -2.40 5.87 -11.26
N VAL A 48 -2.54 4.85 -10.42
CA VAL A 48 -3.63 4.73 -9.44
C VAL A 48 -3.02 4.66 -8.06
N HIS A 49 -3.39 5.61 -7.21
CA HIS A 49 -3.01 5.69 -5.81
C HIS A 49 -4.26 5.60 -4.94
N ILE A 50 -4.31 4.60 -4.08
CA ILE A 50 -5.41 4.37 -3.13
C ILE A 50 -4.86 4.49 -1.72
N HIS A 51 -5.41 5.40 -0.94
CA HIS A 51 -5.15 5.47 0.49
C HIS A 51 -5.94 4.37 1.20
N VAL A 52 -5.26 3.58 2.03
CA VAL A 52 -5.88 2.50 2.80
C VAL A 52 -6.19 2.99 4.20
N GLU A 53 -7.46 3.04 4.54
CA GLU A 53 -7.86 3.36 5.91
C GLU A 53 -7.75 2.12 6.82
N PRO A 54 -7.51 2.29 8.13
CA PRO A 54 -7.39 1.17 9.07
C PRO A 54 -8.60 0.22 9.08
N LYS A 55 -9.80 0.75 8.81
CA LYS A 55 -11.07 0.00 8.83
C LYS A 55 -11.49 -0.56 7.47
N SER A 56 -10.73 -0.28 6.40
CA SER A 56 -11.07 -0.77 5.07
C SER A 56 -10.89 -2.28 4.95
N THR A 57 -11.91 -2.97 4.44
CA THR A 57 -11.81 -4.40 4.11
C THR A 57 -11.17 -4.60 2.73
N PRO A 58 -10.62 -5.80 2.45
CA PRO A 58 -10.10 -6.14 1.12
C PRO A 58 -11.14 -5.94 -0.01
N GLU A 59 -12.41 -6.26 0.25
CA GLU A 59 -13.50 -6.13 -0.71
C GLU A 59 -13.77 -4.65 -1.03
N GLN A 60 -13.83 -3.80 -0.01
CA GLN A 60 -14.01 -2.35 -0.18
C GLN A 60 -12.86 -1.75 -0.99
N LEU A 61 -11.61 -2.09 -0.64
CA LEU A 61 -10.44 -1.63 -1.38
C LEU A 61 -10.45 -2.11 -2.83
N THR A 62 -10.89 -3.34 -3.07
CA THR A 62 -10.98 -3.91 -4.43
C THR A 62 -11.97 -3.12 -5.29
N ILE A 63 -13.15 -2.79 -4.75
CA ILE A 63 -14.16 -1.98 -5.44
C ILE A 63 -13.60 -0.59 -5.78
N LEU A 64 -12.90 0.05 -4.84
CA LEU A 64 -12.27 1.36 -5.05
C LEU A 64 -11.19 1.30 -6.13
N VAL A 65 -10.30 0.30 -6.08
CA VAL A 65 -9.26 0.09 -7.10
C VAL A 65 -9.87 -0.09 -8.48
N LEU A 66 -10.92 -0.89 -8.61
CA LEU A 66 -11.61 -1.10 -9.89
C LEU A 66 -12.26 0.18 -10.42
N ALA A 67 -12.81 1.02 -9.53
CA ALA A 67 -13.38 2.29 -9.91
C ALA A 67 -12.32 3.27 -10.44
N GLU A 68 -11.17 3.40 -9.74
CA GLU A 68 -10.08 4.28 -10.17
C GLU A 68 -9.39 3.79 -11.45
N LEU A 69 -9.16 2.49 -11.59
CA LEU A 69 -8.62 1.91 -12.82
C LEU A 69 -9.47 2.25 -14.04
N LYS A 70 -10.81 2.18 -13.92
CA LYS A 70 -11.71 2.55 -15.02
C LYS A 70 -11.58 4.01 -15.43
N LYS A 71 -11.29 4.92 -14.49
CA LYS A 71 -11.07 6.34 -14.81
C LYS A 71 -9.78 6.53 -15.58
N VAL A 72 -8.67 5.98 -15.07
CA VAL A 72 -7.35 6.08 -15.71
C VAL A 72 -7.35 5.47 -17.11
N VAL A 73 -7.94 4.28 -17.28
CA VAL A 73 -8.03 3.63 -18.60
C VAL A 73 -8.85 4.46 -19.59
N LYS A 74 -9.98 5.04 -19.17
CA LYS A 74 -10.78 5.90 -20.06
C LYS A 74 -10.03 7.16 -20.47
N SER A 75 -9.33 7.80 -19.54
CA SER A 75 -8.48 8.96 -19.84
C SER A 75 -7.35 8.61 -20.80
N SER A 76 -6.77 7.41 -20.71
CA SER A 76 -5.71 6.95 -21.62
C SER A 76 -6.21 6.60 -23.02
N VAL A 77 -7.48 6.24 -23.20
CA VAL A 77 -8.07 5.90 -24.51
C VAL A 77 -8.62 7.13 -25.24
N LEU A 78 -8.94 8.20 -24.49
CA LEU A 78 -9.44 9.46 -25.04
C LEU A 78 -8.33 10.45 -25.41
N ASN A 79 -7.07 10.10 -25.18
CA ASN A 79 -5.88 10.90 -25.47
C ASN A 79 -5.14 10.40 -26.71
#